data_AF-A0A540N227-F1
#
_entry.id   AF-A0A540N227-F1
#
_cell.length_a   1.000
_cell.length_b   1.000
_cell.length_c   1.000
_cell.angle_alpha   90.00
_cell.angle_beta   90.00
_cell.angle_gamma   90.00
#
_symmetry.space_group_name_H-M   'P 1'
#
loop_
_entity.id
_entity.type
_entity.pdbx_description
1 polymer ?
#
loop_
_entity_poly.entity_id
_entity_poly.type
_entity_poly.pdbx_seq_one_letter_code
_entity_poly.pdbx_strand_id
1 'polypeptide(L)'
;MFPQNCKDVVPNHDSKPSPTSDAVKTLEKITTQLDSDVSDKECSPDIASKPVEYWKEVPDELSEQKRLYNEVIELKGNIRVFCRFRPLNQTEISSGSGSVVGLESSLDSGLQVICSDSSKKQFKFDHVFGPEGNQGS
;
A
#
# COMPACT_ATOMS: atom_id res chain seq x y z
N MET A 1 -4.56 -42.66 14.49
CA MET A 1 -5.61 -41.88 15.17
C MET A 1 -5.30 -40.42 14.90
N PHE A 2 -5.93 -39.84 13.89
CA PHE A 2 -5.74 -38.45 13.43
C PHE A 2 -7.02 -37.68 13.74
N PRO A 3 -6.98 -36.46 14.32
CA PRO A 3 -8.19 -35.69 14.49
C PRO A 3 -8.59 -34.96 13.20
N GLN A 4 -9.90 -34.80 13.08
CA GLN A 4 -10.67 -34.40 11.90
C GLN A 4 -10.74 -32.87 11.74
N ASN A 5 -10.58 -32.43 10.49
CA ASN A 5 -11.38 -31.44 9.77
C ASN A 5 -12.04 -30.28 10.57
N CYS A 6 -11.50 -29.06 10.46
CA CYS A 6 -12.25 -27.82 10.69
C CYS A 6 -12.67 -27.27 9.32
N LYS A 7 -13.97 -27.31 9.03
CA LYS A 7 -14.56 -26.67 7.84
C LYS A 7 -14.83 -25.20 8.17
N ASP A 8 -14.46 -24.32 7.25
CA ASP A 8 -14.71 -22.89 7.31
C ASP A 8 -16.21 -22.57 7.47
N VAL A 9 -16.54 -21.71 8.43
CA VAL A 9 -17.83 -21.02 8.50
C VAL A 9 -17.60 -19.63 7.91
N VAL A 10 -18.06 -19.42 6.67
CA VAL A 10 -18.13 -18.09 6.06
C VAL A 10 -19.38 -17.39 6.60
N PRO A 11 -19.29 -16.17 7.16
CA PRO A 11 -20.47 -15.39 7.52
C PRO A 11 -21.26 -15.01 6.26
N ASN A 12 -22.52 -15.41 6.22
CA ASN A 12 -23.47 -15.08 5.18
C ASN A 12 -23.88 -13.60 5.33
N HIS A 13 -23.53 -12.74 4.37
CA HIS A 13 -23.79 -11.29 4.42
C HIS A 13 -24.67 -10.78 3.28
N ASP A 14 -25.46 -11.64 2.64
CA ASP A 14 -26.41 -11.23 1.62
C ASP A 14 -27.84 -11.11 2.18
N SER A 15 -28.14 -9.91 2.65
CA SER A 15 -29.51 -9.40 2.74
C SER A 15 -29.45 -7.90 2.44
N LYS A 16 -29.52 -7.54 1.15
CA LYS A 16 -29.76 -6.15 0.75
C LYS A 16 -31.17 -5.75 1.19
N PRO A 17 -31.36 -4.65 1.94
CA PRO A 17 -32.69 -4.10 2.16
C PRO A 17 -33.19 -3.45 0.86
N SER A 18 -34.36 -3.90 0.41
CA SER A 18 -35.11 -3.29 -0.70
C SER A 18 -35.53 -1.87 -0.33
N PRO A 19 -35.31 -0.85 -1.18
CA PRO A 19 -35.73 0.52 -0.87
C PRO A 19 -37.26 0.61 -0.90
N THR A 20 -37.85 1.04 0.21
CA THR A 20 -39.27 1.37 0.31
C THR A 20 -39.57 2.55 -0.63
N SER A 21 -40.71 2.47 -1.34
CA SER A 21 -41.09 3.33 -2.48
C SER A 21 -40.98 4.84 -2.25
N ASP A 22 -41.01 5.28 -1.00
CA ASP A 22 -41.09 6.70 -0.65
C ASP A 22 -39.70 7.38 -0.65
N ALA A 23 -38.63 6.61 -0.43
CA ALA A 23 -37.26 7.12 -0.53
C ALA A 23 -36.87 7.38 -1.99
N VAL A 24 -37.34 6.54 -2.91
CA VAL A 24 -37.06 6.67 -4.35
C VAL A 24 -37.78 7.88 -4.94
N LYS A 25 -39.04 8.10 -4.55
CA LYS A 25 -39.83 9.28 -4.98
C LYS A 25 -39.26 10.60 -4.47
N THR A 26 -38.64 10.60 -3.30
CA THR A 26 -38.01 11.80 -2.73
C THR A 26 -36.74 12.17 -3.49
N LEU A 27 -35.93 11.19 -3.91
CA LEU A 27 -34.73 11.42 -4.72
C LEU A 27 -35.06 11.88 -6.14
N GLU A 28 -36.10 11.34 -6.78
CA GLU A 28 -36.55 11.80 -8.11
C GLU A 28 -37.06 13.25 -8.09
N LYS A 29 -37.69 13.68 -7.00
CA LYS A 29 -38.16 15.06 -6.84
C LYS A 29 -37.01 16.04 -6.59
N ILE A 30 -35.94 15.61 -5.93
CA ILE A 30 -34.75 16.44 -5.69
C ILE A 30 -33.95 16.62 -6.98
N THR A 31 -33.81 15.58 -7.83
CA THR A 31 -33.09 15.71 -9.10
C THR A 31 -33.82 16.62 -10.09
N THR A 32 -35.15 16.55 -10.17
CA THR A 32 -35.89 17.41 -11.11
C THR A 32 -35.92 18.89 -10.70
N GLN A 33 -35.74 19.21 -9.41
CA GLN A 33 -35.65 20.60 -8.94
C GLN A 33 -34.27 21.24 -9.22
N LEU A 34 -33.21 20.44 -9.35
CA LEU A 34 -31.86 20.94 -9.63
C LEU A 34 -31.63 21.23 -11.12
N ASP A 35 -32.44 20.65 -12.00
CA ASP A 35 -32.33 20.83 -13.45
C ASP A 35 -33.05 22.09 -13.99
N SER A 36 -33.93 22.72 -13.20
CA SER A 36 -34.69 23.92 -13.63
C SER A 36 -34.07 25.27 -13.26
N ASP A 37 -33.08 25.31 -12.35
CA ASP A 37 -32.49 26.57 -11.85
C ASP A 37 -31.20 27.00 -12.56
N VAL A 38 -30.82 26.35 -13.68
CA VAL A 38 -29.72 26.79 -14.56
C VAL A 38 -30.31 27.36 -15.85
N SER A 39 -30.93 28.54 -15.76
CA SER A 39 -31.14 29.42 -16.91
C SER A 39 -30.59 30.81 -16.61
N ASP A 40 -29.72 31.24 -17.52
CA ASP A 40 -29.33 32.62 -17.82
C ASP A 40 -28.44 33.35 -16.80
N LYS A 41 -27.18 32.93 -16.73
CA LYS A 41 -26.06 33.89 -16.58
C LYS A 41 -24.99 33.60 -17.62
N GLU A 42 -25.12 34.20 -18.80
CA GLU A 42 -24.00 34.35 -19.72
C GLU A 42 -22.88 35.15 -19.02
N CYS A 43 -21.72 34.52 -18.86
CA CYS A 43 -20.47 35.19 -18.50
C CYS A 43 -19.53 35.10 -19.71
N SER A 44 -18.95 36.24 -20.08
CA SER A 44 -18.18 36.52 -21.29
C SER A 44 -17.27 35.37 -21.79
N PRO A 45 -17.22 35.07 -23.10
CA PRO A 45 -16.43 33.96 -23.61
C PRO A 45 -15.03 34.43 -24.02
N ASP A 46 -14.14 34.70 -23.05
CA ASP A 46 -12.74 35.04 -23.37
C ASP A 46 -11.74 34.52 -22.32
N ILE A 47 -11.89 33.29 -21.84
CA ILE A 47 -10.78 32.48 -21.28
C ILE A 47 -11.03 31.00 -21.64
N ALA A 48 -11.23 30.70 -22.91
CA ALA A 48 -11.44 29.31 -23.38
C ALA A 48 -10.55 29.03 -24.60
N SER A 49 -9.24 29.22 -24.48
CA SER A 49 -8.28 28.86 -25.53
C SER A 49 -6.85 28.70 -24.99
N LYS A 50 -6.63 27.79 -24.04
CA LYS A 50 -5.34 27.08 -23.95
C LYS A 50 -5.60 25.62 -23.52
N PRO A 51 -5.81 24.70 -24.48
CA PRO A 51 -5.75 23.28 -24.17
C PRO A 51 -4.41 22.94 -23.53
N VAL A 52 -4.47 21.99 -22.60
CA VAL A 52 -3.42 21.43 -21.76
C VAL A 52 -2.26 20.89 -22.60
N GLU A 53 -1.38 21.77 -23.04
CA GLU A 53 -0.13 21.48 -23.72
C GLU A 53 1.01 22.09 -22.90
N TYR A 54 1.16 21.62 -21.66
CA TYR A 54 2.27 21.97 -20.78
C TYR A 54 2.87 20.69 -20.18
N TRP A 55 3.26 19.75 -21.05
CA TRP A 55 4.10 18.60 -20.72
C TRP A 55 5.00 18.20 -21.90
N LYS A 56 5.30 19.11 -22.83
CA LYS A 56 5.98 18.74 -24.09
C LYS A 56 7.50 18.92 -24.12
N GLU A 57 8.07 19.69 -23.19
CA GLU A 57 9.52 19.79 -23.08
C GLU A 57 9.90 19.60 -21.63
N VAL A 58 10.36 18.39 -21.30
CA VAL A 58 11.16 18.19 -20.09
C VAL A 58 12.50 18.88 -20.39
N PRO A 59 12.90 19.93 -19.65
CA PRO A 59 14.21 20.55 -19.79
C PRO A 59 15.32 19.51 -19.82
N ASP A 60 16.36 19.74 -20.64
CA ASP A 60 17.48 18.80 -20.81
C ASP A 60 18.11 18.38 -19.47
N GLU A 61 18.13 19.27 -18.48
CA GLU A 61 18.61 18.96 -17.14
C GLU A 61 17.76 17.91 -16.41
N LEU A 62 16.43 17.99 -16.53
CA LEU A 62 15.50 17.03 -15.93
C LEU A 62 15.50 15.68 -16.68
N SER A 63 15.77 15.68 -17.98
CA SER A 63 15.90 14.44 -18.76
C SER A 63 17.17 13.67 -18.36
N GLU A 64 18.29 14.37 -18.21
CA GLU A 64 19.55 13.77 -17.73
C GLU A 64 19.45 13.31 -16.28
N GLN A 65 18.80 14.07 -15.39
CA GLN A 65 18.54 13.62 -14.02
C GLN A 65 17.76 12.31 -14.00
N LYS A 66 16.71 12.20 -14.81
CA LYS A 66 15.91 10.98 -14.93
C LYS A 66 16.73 9.81 -15.50
N ARG A 67 17.56 10.07 -16.51
CA ARG A 67 18.43 9.04 -17.12
C ARG A 67 19.40 8.47 -16.08
N LEU A 68 20.12 9.34 -15.37
CA LEU A 68 21.08 8.93 -14.34
C LEU A 68 20.40 8.24 -13.15
N TYR A 69 19.24 8.74 -12.72
CA TYR A 69 18.46 8.11 -11.65
C TYR A 69 18.03 6.69 -12.01
N ASN A 70 17.51 6.50 -13.23
CA ASN A 70 17.14 5.18 -13.72
C ASN A 70 18.34 4.25 -13.85
N GLU A 71 19.47 4.75 -14.36
CA GLU A 71 20.72 4.00 -14.43
C GLU A 71 21.15 3.50 -13.04
N VAL A 72 21.08 4.35 -12.02
CA VAL A 72 21.36 3.95 -10.64
C VAL A 72 20.37 2.88 -10.14
N ILE A 73 19.08 2.99 -10.45
CA ILE A 73 18.10 1.96 -10.06
C ILE A 73 18.41 0.62 -10.75
N GLU A 74 18.66 0.64 -12.05
CA GLU A 74 18.95 -0.56 -12.84
C GLU A 74 20.23 -1.24 -12.36
N LEU A 75 21.27 -0.46 -12.06
CA LEU A 75 22.52 -0.96 -11.49
C LEU A 75 22.33 -1.57 -10.09
N LYS A 76 21.45 -0.98 -9.26
CA LYS A 76 21.08 -1.56 -7.96
C LYS A 76 20.15 -2.77 -8.08
N GLY A 77 19.58 -3.01 -9.26
CA GLY A 77 18.55 -4.02 -9.49
C GLY A 77 17.13 -3.45 -9.37
N ASN A 78 16.32 -3.73 -10.39
CA ASN A 78 14.93 -3.28 -10.46
C ASN A 78 14.02 -3.93 -9.41
N ILE A 79 14.35 -5.16 -9.01
CA ILE A 79 13.65 -5.87 -7.93
C ILE A 79 14.58 -5.85 -6.72
N ARG A 80 14.07 -5.40 -5.58
CA ARG A 80 14.77 -5.41 -4.30
C ARG A 80 13.94 -6.10 -3.24
N VAL A 81 14.59 -6.88 -2.39
CA VAL A 81 13.98 -7.63 -1.29
C VAL A 81 14.60 -7.15 0.01
N PHE A 82 13.76 -6.55 0.84
CA PHE A 82 14.12 -6.09 2.17
C PHE A 82 13.50 -7.00 3.23
N CYS A 83 14.18 -7.14 4.36
CA CYS A 83 13.62 -7.78 5.54
C CYS A 83 13.50 -6.75 6.67
N ARG A 84 12.40 -6.73 7.41
CA ARG A 84 12.21 -5.84 8.57
C ARG A 84 11.65 -6.60 9.76
N PHE A 85 12.33 -6.48 10.90
CA PHE A 85 11.88 -7.02 12.17
C PHE A 85 10.84 -6.10 12.79
N ARG A 86 9.68 -6.66 13.09
CA ARG A 86 8.68 -5.99 13.90
C ARG A 86 9.17 -6.02 15.37
N PRO A 87 9.19 -4.87 16.07
CA PRO A 87 9.40 -4.85 17.51
C PRO A 87 8.30 -5.63 18.24
N LEU A 88 8.67 -6.41 19.25
CA LEU A 88 7.71 -7.10 20.10
C LEU A 88 6.85 -6.08 20.88
N ASN A 89 5.56 -6.35 21.01
CA ASN A 89 4.66 -5.55 21.82
C ASN A 89 4.76 -5.95 23.31
N GLN A 90 4.19 -5.12 24.20
CA GLN A 90 4.26 -5.33 25.65
C GLN A 90 3.65 -6.69 26.08
N THR A 91 2.55 -7.10 25.44
CA THR A 91 1.84 -8.35 25.75
C THR A 91 2.66 -9.58 25.38
N GLU A 92 3.29 -9.56 24.21
CA GLU A 92 4.17 -10.61 23.68
C GLU A 92 5.37 -10.80 24.61
N ILE A 93 6.00 -9.70 25.03
CA ILE A 93 7.11 -9.72 26.00
C ILE A 93 6.64 -10.31 27.33
N SER A 94 5.47 -9.89 27.83
CA SER A 94 4.91 -10.38 29.09
C SER A 94 4.54 -11.87 29.06
N SER A 95 4.21 -12.39 27.88
CA SER A 95 3.96 -13.82 27.63
C SER A 95 5.22 -14.66 27.45
N GLY A 96 6.41 -14.05 27.51
CA GLY A 96 7.69 -14.74 27.34
C GLY A 96 8.07 -15.05 25.90
N SER A 97 7.47 -14.35 24.92
CA SER A 97 7.87 -14.47 23.52
C SER A 97 9.23 -13.80 23.29
N GLY A 98 10.11 -14.47 22.54
CA GLY A 98 11.45 -13.97 22.20
C GLY A 98 11.67 -13.90 20.69
N SER A 99 12.61 -13.08 20.24
CA SER A 99 13.04 -13.08 18.84
C SER A 99 13.76 -14.38 18.52
N VAL A 100 13.32 -15.08 17.48
CA VAL A 100 13.94 -16.33 17.00
C VAL A 100 14.96 -16.07 15.89
N VAL A 101 15.27 -14.79 15.66
CA VAL A 101 16.05 -14.35 14.52
C VAL A 101 17.28 -13.58 14.99
N GLY A 102 18.43 -13.97 14.44
CA GLY A 102 19.72 -13.32 14.69
C GLY A 102 20.23 -12.63 13.43
N LEU A 103 20.60 -11.37 13.57
CA LEU A 103 21.36 -10.63 12.56
C LEU A 103 22.80 -11.17 12.53
N GLU A 104 23.30 -11.50 11.35
CA GLU A 104 24.70 -11.88 11.20
C GLU A 104 25.56 -10.61 11.31
N SER A 105 26.37 -10.50 12.37
CA SER A 105 27.17 -9.28 12.65
C SER A 105 28.18 -8.90 11.56
N SER A 106 28.44 -9.80 10.60
CA SER A 106 29.41 -9.62 9.52
C SER A 106 28.81 -8.99 8.26
N LEU A 107 27.49 -9.05 8.07
CA LEU A 107 26.81 -8.67 6.83
C LEU A 107 25.43 -8.07 7.12
N ASP A 108 25.28 -6.79 6.78
CA ASP A 108 24.03 -6.01 6.79
C ASP A 108 22.93 -6.56 5.83
N SER A 109 23.23 -7.64 5.12
CA SER A 109 22.35 -8.37 4.19
C SER A 109 22.05 -9.80 4.61
N GLY A 110 22.72 -10.31 5.66
CA GLY A 110 22.65 -11.71 6.10
C GLY A 110 21.70 -11.91 7.27
N LEU A 111 20.76 -12.85 7.12
CA LEU A 111 19.81 -13.19 8.18
C LEU A 111 19.85 -14.68 8.55
N GLN A 112 19.95 -14.98 9.84
CA GLN A 112 19.82 -16.35 10.36
C GLN A 112 18.53 -16.51 11.18
N VAL A 113 17.68 -17.44 10.75
CA VAL A 113 16.46 -17.84 11.48
C VAL A 113 16.70 -19.20 12.12
N ILE A 114 16.41 -19.31 13.42
CA ILE A 114 16.41 -20.59 14.11
C ILE A 114 14.99 -21.16 14.02
N CYS A 115 14.84 -22.37 13.51
CA CYS A 115 13.54 -23.03 13.42
C CYS A 115 13.26 -23.87 14.67
N SER A 116 12.00 -24.24 14.89
CA SER A 116 11.57 -25.05 16.05
C SER A 116 12.24 -26.43 16.10
N ASP A 117 12.72 -26.94 14.96
CA ASP A 117 13.53 -28.16 14.84
C ASP A 117 15.01 -27.93 15.20
N SER A 118 15.36 -26.77 15.76
CA SER A 118 16.73 -26.30 16.02
C SER A 118 17.62 -26.17 14.79
N SER A 119 17.05 -26.28 13.58
CA SER A 119 17.78 -26.01 12.35
C SER A 119 18.01 -24.51 12.18
N LYS A 120 19.13 -24.16 11.54
CA LYS A 120 19.46 -22.77 11.21
C LYS A 120 19.29 -22.59 9.72
N LYS A 121 18.46 -21.62 9.32
CA LYS A 121 18.26 -21.23 7.92
C LYS A 121 18.87 -19.85 7.69
N GLN A 122 19.69 -19.74 6.66
CA GLN A 122 20.31 -18.48 6.27
C GLN A 122 19.60 -17.91 5.04
N PHE A 123 19.26 -16.62 5.12
CA PHE A 123 18.63 -15.87 4.05
C PHE A 123 19.50 -14.65 3.72
N LYS A 124 19.46 -14.22 2.47
CA LYS A 124 20.15 -13.02 1.99
C LYS A 124 19.15 -12.05 1.41
N PHE A 125 19.30 -10.79 1.77
CA PHE A 125 18.44 -9.68 1.36
C PHE A 125 19.29 -8.53 0.85
N ASP A 126 18.67 -7.54 0.19
CA ASP A 126 19.37 -6.31 -0.17
C ASP A 126 19.74 -5.51 1.08
N HIS A 127 18.85 -5.52 2.09
CA HIS A 127 19.10 -4.92 3.40
C HIS A 127 18.14 -5.49 4.45
N VAL A 128 18.59 -5.54 5.70
CA VAL A 128 17.85 -6.12 6.82
C VAL A 128 17.71 -5.11 7.97
N PHE A 129 16.48 -4.67 8.25
CA PHE A 129 16.18 -3.70 9.29
C PHE A 129 15.82 -4.41 10.62
N GLY A 130 16.65 -4.22 11.64
CA GLY A 130 16.39 -4.69 13.01
C GLY A 130 15.16 -4.06 13.69
N PRO A 131 14.76 -4.58 14.87
CA PRO A 131 13.63 -4.03 15.63
C PRO A 131 13.86 -2.59 16.10
N GLU A 132 15.12 -2.14 16.19
CA GLU A 132 15.49 -0.74 16.44
C GLU A 132 15.25 0.21 15.24
N GLY A 133 14.92 -0.31 14.05
CA GLY A 133 14.70 0.47 12.84
C GLY A 133 13.46 1.38 12.90
N ASN A 134 13.63 2.64 12.53
CA ASN A 134 12.52 3.61 12.46
C ASN A 134 11.82 3.55 11.08
N GLN A 135 10.75 4.32 10.87
CA GLN A 135 10.00 4.31 9.60
C GLN A 135 10.60 5.22 8.50
N GLY A 136 11.53 6.10 8.87
CA GLY A 136 12.15 7.11 7.99
C GLY A 136 13.63 6.84 7.67
N SER A 137 14.13 5.65 8.02
CA SER A 137 15.50 5.21 7.76
C SER A 137 15.53 4.16 6.67
#